data_AF-A0A948WBS4-F1
#
_entry.id   AF-A0A948WBS4-F1
#
_cell.length_a   1.000
_cell.length_b   1.000
_cell.length_c   1.000
_cell.angle_alpha   90.00
_cell.angle_beta   90.00
_cell.angle_gamma   90.00
#
_symmetry.space_group_name_H-M   'P 1'
#
loop_
_entity.id
_entity.type
_entity.pdbx_description
1 polymer ?
#
loop_
_entity_poly.entity_id
_entity_poly.type
_entity_poly.pdbx_seq_one_letter_code
_entity_poly.pdbx_strand_id
1 'polypeptide(L)'
;MKKGNGEPVFMLKFAPDLWTSVDFCSEFIGLAVNLDREAVKGVWSSRSHLAKHDIIGELMTALRPALLEDTKQLESLGYTHAQWTKTYAALMETRFCELYACLDGIRRAIYGTYRNIEGVQNQSTQKLFRRAHENRYGSAFPEAIRDTLARAYEEWFPRLAEIRTEVTHGLTGSCFRNPDIDQIMYTHQGLPGGPNRAFVIKDVETEASKLRDRVINLTNEGADHIFSVLEFTEARIVCGFFKGRLYERTLVPNRDLTRDSGTCFSRQWFDKSGEQKCPLASECGAYKE
;
A
#
# COMPACT_ATOMS: atom_id res chain seq x y z
N MET A 1 12.90 -2.75 -30.45
CA MET A 1 13.38 -1.39 -30.11
C MET A 1 13.12 -0.45 -31.29
N LYS A 2 11.98 0.24 -31.31
CA LYS A 2 11.81 1.43 -32.16
C LYS A 2 12.18 2.63 -31.29
N LYS A 3 13.19 3.40 -31.72
CA LYS A 3 13.54 4.71 -31.17
C LYS A 3 12.39 5.66 -31.53
N GLY A 4 11.47 5.88 -30.60
CA GLY A 4 10.64 7.09 -30.63
C GLY A 4 11.53 8.27 -30.28
N ASN A 5 11.34 9.40 -30.97
CA ASN A 5 11.99 10.68 -30.71
C ASN A 5 11.52 11.30 -29.37
N GLY A 6 11.58 10.53 -28.28
CA GLY A 6 11.29 11.02 -26.94
C GLY A 6 12.55 11.67 -26.37
N GLU A 7 12.46 12.94 -26.02
CA GLU A 7 13.46 13.57 -25.17
C GLU A 7 13.71 12.69 -23.94
N PRO A 8 14.96 12.55 -23.48
CA PRO A 8 15.26 11.73 -22.32
C PRO A 8 14.51 12.28 -21.10
N VAL A 9 13.60 11.48 -20.54
CA VAL A 9 12.83 11.83 -19.34
C VAL A 9 13.65 11.54 -18.09
N PHE A 10 13.66 12.48 -17.14
CA PHE A 10 14.20 12.24 -15.81
C PHE A 10 13.17 11.48 -14.98
N MET A 11 13.49 10.24 -14.61
CA MET A 11 12.65 9.47 -13.69
C MET A 11 12.99 9.90 -12.26
N LEU A 12 12.28 10.92 -11.76
CA LEU A 12 12.43 11.41 -10.38
C LEU A 12 11.94 10.34 -9.40
N LYS A 13 12.77 10.05 -8.39
CA LYS A 13 12.43 9.11 -7.31
C LYS A 13 12.38 9.80 -5.95
N PHE A 14 13.31 10.73 -5.69
CA PHE A 14 13.35 11.51 -4.45
C PHE A 14 12.38 12.69 -4.52
N ALA A 15 11.22 12.52 -3.90
CA ALA A 15 10.16 13.52 -3.82
C ALA A 15 9.49 13.46 -2.44
N PRO A 16 10.20 13.81 -1.36
CA PRO A 16 9.70 13.66 0.01
C PRO A 16 8.37 14.39 0.25
N ASP A 17 8.14 15.50 -0.44
CA ASP A 17 6.90 16.28 -0.38
C ASP A 17 5.66 15.52 -0.92
N LEU A 18 5.88 14.44 -1.70
CA LEU A 18 4.83 13.59 -2.27
C LEU A 18 4.71 12.23 -1.57
N TRP A 19 5.59 11.95 -0.60
CA TRP A 19 5.63 10.65 0.06
C TRP A 19 4.63 10.57 1.20
N THR A 20 3.90 9.46 1.25
CA THR A 20 3.18 9.10 2.48
C THR A 20 4.16 8.70 3.58
N SER A 21 3.69 8.59 4.82
CA SER A 21 4.51 8.11 5.94
C SER A 21 5.13 6.73 5.69
N VAL A 22 4.38 5.82 5.05
CA VAL A 22 4.91 4.48 4.70
C VAL A 22 5.91 4.54 3.56
N ASP A 23 5.74 5.43 2.57
CA ASP A 23 6.74 5.66 1.53
C ASP A 23 8.02 6.22 2.14
N PHE A 24 7.90 7.26 2.96
CA PHE A 24 8.99 7.91 3.64
C PHE A 24 9.79 6.91 4.48
N CYS A 25 9.10 6.16 5.34
CA CYS A 25 9.72 5.12 6.16
C CYS A 25 10.41 4.06 5.27
N SER A 26 9.76 3.61 4.19
CA SER A 26 10.31 2.60 3.28
C SER A 26 11.60 3.02 2.59
N GLU A 27 11.76 4.29 2.25
CA GLU A 27 12.95 4.78 1.55
C GLU A 27 14.18 4.82 2.47
N PHE A 28 14.01 4.98 3.78
CA PHE A 28 15.14 5.11 4.73
C PHE A 28 15.39 3.88 5.61
N ILE A 29 14.36 3.07 5.85
CA ILE A 29 14.46 1.87 6.68
C ILE A 29 15.42 0.86 6.03
N GLY A 30 16.49 0.51 6.74
CA GLY A 30 17.55 -0.37 6.25
C GLY A 30 18.68 0.30 5.46
N LEU A 31 18.60 1.61 5.17
CA LEU A 31 19.73 2.38 4.62
C LEU A 31 20.48 3.16 5.69
N ALA A 32 19.73 3.81 6.57
CA ALA A 32 20.26 4.77 7.55
C ALA A 32 20.20 4.26 9.01
N VAL A 33 19.67 3.05 9.21
CA VAL A 33 19.43 2.46 10.53
C VAL A 33 19.65 0.95 10.45
N ASN A 34 20.35 0.40 11.43
CA ASN A 34 20.44 -1.05 11.60
C ASN A 34 19.17 -1.56 12.30
N LEU A 35 18.11 -1.79 11.52
CA LEU A 35 16.84 -2.33 12.00
C LEU A 35 16.71 -3.82 11.69
N ASP A 36 15.93 -4.53 12.49
CA ASP A 36 15.60 -5.92 12.24
C ASP A 36 15.04 -6.14 10.82
N ARG A 37 15.49 -7.21 10.17
CA ARG A 37 15.10 -7.53 8.79
C ARG A 37 13.60 -7.75 8.63
N GLU A 38 12.92 -8.26 9.65
CA GLU A 38 11.46 -8.42 9.61
C GLU A 38 10.76 -7.07 9.64
N ALA A 39 11.33 -6.08 10.36
CA ALA A 39 10.77 -4.74 10.39
C ALA A 39 10.85 -4.06 9.02
N VAL A 40 12.03 -4.09 8.40
CA VAL A 40 12.28 -3.57 7.04
C VAL A 40 11.34 -4.23 6.04
N LYS A 41 11.27 -5.57 6.04
CA LYS A 41 10.38 -6.32 5.13
C LYS A 41 8.91 -5.98 5.37
N GLY A 42 8.51 -5.78 6.62
CA GLY A 42 7.13 -5.44 6.98
C GLY A 42 6.68 -4.13 6.34
N VAL A 43 7.48 -3.07 6.50
CA VAL A 43 7.21 -1.76 5.92
C VAL A 43 7.17 -1.82 4.38
N TRP A 44 8.16 -2.47 3.75
CA TRP A 44 8.18 -2.62 2.29
C TRP A 44 7.02 -3.45 1.74
N SER A 45 6.64 -4.52 2.44
CA SER A 45 5.49 -5.36 2.06
C SER A 45 4.21 -4.54 2.12
N SER A 46 4.03 -3.77 3.20
CA SER A 46 2.86 -2.90 3.39
C SER A 46 2.71 -1.89 2.24
N ARG A 47 3.78 -1.17 1.91
CA ARG A 47 3.84 -0.26 0.75
C ARG A 47 3.51 -0.97 -0.57
N SER A 48 4.10 -2.14 -0.80
CA SER A 48 3.92 -2.88 -2.05
C SER A 48 2.49 -3.38 -2.25
N HIS A 49 1.83 -3.83 -1.18
CA HIS A 49 0.44 -4.26 -1.24
C HIS A 49 -0.52 -3.09 -1.49
N LEU A 50 -0.27 -1.91 -0.89
CA LEU A 50 -1.03 -0.69 -1.21
C LEU A 50 -0.89 -0.29 -2.69
N ALA A 51 0.33 -0.32 -3.22
CA ALA A 51 0.56 0.01 -4.63
C ALA A 51 -0.18 -0.96 -5.58
N LYS A 52 -0.17 -2.27 -5.29
CA LYS A 52 -0.94 -3.26 -6.05
C LYS A 52 -2.43 -3.01 -5.97
N HIS A 53 -2.96 -2.73 -4.78
CA HIS A 53 -4.36 -2.39 -4.59
C HIS A 53 -4.80 -1.22 -5.48
N ASP A 54 -3.97 -0.18 -5.57
CA ASP A 54 -4.28 1.02 -6.36
C ASP A 54 -4.19 0.76 -7.86
N ILE A 55 -3.16 0.04 -8.33
CA ILE A 55 -3.05 -0.40 -9.74
C ILE A 55 -4.27 -1.22 -10.16
N ILE A 56 -4.73 -2.14 -9.31
CA ILE A 56 -5.92 -2.94 -9.59
C ILE A 56 -7.17 -2.04 -9.64
N GLY A 57 -7.26 -1.03 -8.76
CA GLY A 57 -8.36 -0.05 -8.78
C GLY A 57 -8.43 0.73 -10.11
N GLU A 58 -7.29 1.15 -10.65
CA GLU A 58 -7.21 1.81 -11.96
C GLU A 58 -7.68 0.88 -13.09
N LEU A 59 -7.21 -0.39 -13.08
CA LEU A 59 -7.64 -1.40 -14.05
C LEU A 59 -9.16 -1.66 -13.98
N MET A 60 -9.71 -1.74 -12.77
CA MET A 60 -11.15 -1.93 -12.56
C MET A 60 -11.95 -0.73 -13.06
N THR A 61 -11.46 0.49 -12.86
CA THR A 61 -12.08 1.71 -13.40
C THR A 61 -12.18 1.64 -14.92
N ALA A 62 -11.12 1.20 -15.60
CA ALA A 62 -11.11 1.00 -17.05
C ALA A 62 -12.05 -0.14 -17.51
N LEU A 63 -12.22 -1.18 -16.70
CA LEU A 63 -13.08 -2.32 -17.01
C LEU A 63 -14.57 -2.09 -16.69
N ARG A 64 -14.90 -1.12 -15.85
CA ARG A 64 -16.27 -0.85 -15.37
C ARG A 64 -17.32 -0.76 -16.49
N PRO A 65 -17.07 -0.12 -17.65
CA PRO A 65 -18.05 -0.09 -18.74
C PRO A 65 -18.39 -1.46 -19.32
N ALA A 66 -17.45 -2.41 -19.31
CA ALA A 66 -17.62 -3.75 -19.89
C ALA A 66 -18.62 -4.62 -19.12
N LEU A 67 -18.96 -4.28 -17.87
CA LEU A 67 -20.01 -4.96 -17.10
C LEU A 67 -21.38 -4.91 -17.78
N LEU A 68 -21.66 -3.83 -18.52
CA LEU A 68 -22.91 -3.70 -19.26
C LEU A 68 -22.99 -4.68 -20.43
N GLU A 69 -21.86 -5.17 -20.93
CA GLU A 69 -21.82 -6.10 -22.05
C GLU A 69 -22.37 -7.47 -21.67
N ASP A 70 -22.13 -7.95 -20.45
CA ASP A 70 -22.73 -9.18 -19.92
C ASP A 70 -24.26 -9.05 -19.81
N THR A 71 -24.75 -7.86 -19.42
CA THR A 71 -26.18 -7.57 -19.33
C THR A 71 -26.84 -7.61 -20.71
N LYS A 72 -26.24 -6.92 -21.68
CA LYS A 72 -26.73 -6.93 -23.08
C LYS A 72 -26.73 -8.34 -23.68
N GLN A 73 -25.71 -9.16 -23.41
CA GLN A 73 -25.68 -10.55 -23.86
C GLN A 73 -26.84 -11.35 -23.27
N LEU A 74 -27.08 -11.23 -21.97
CA LEU A 74 -28.18 -11.91 -21.31
C LEU A 74 -29.54 -11.48 -21.89
N GLU A 75 -29.74 -10.19 -22.12
CA GLU A 75 -30.98 -9.65 -22.70
C GLU A 75 -31.20 -10.08 -24.16
N SER A 76 -30.15 -10.11 -24.97
CA SER A 76 -30.24 -10.42 -26.41
C SER A 76 -30.23 -11.91 -26.73
N LEU A 77 -29.51 -12.72 -25.96
CA LEU A 77 -29.30 -14.15 -26.22
C LEU A 77 -30.03 -15.06 -25.22
N GLY A 78 -30.59 -14.51 -24.15
CA GLY A 78 -31.10 -15.28 -23.01
C GLY A 78 -30.01 -15.96 -22.18
N TYR A 79 -28.73 -15.70 -22.48
CA TYR A 79 -27.57 -16.34 -21.86
C TYR A 79 -26.35 -15.41 -21.88
N THR A 80 -25.50 -15.51 -20.86
CA THR A 80 -24.17 -14.89 -20.83
C THR A 80 -23.17 -15.82 -20.14
N HIS A 81 -21.91 -15.76 -20.58
CA HIS A 81 -20.80 -16.39 -19.84
C HIS A 81 -20.42 -15.62 -18.57
N ALA A 82 -20.97 -14.41 -18.37
CA ALA A 82 -20.68 -13.51 -17.26
C ALA A 82 -19.17 -13.22 -17.11
N GLN A 83 -18.48 -13.03 -18.25
CA GLN A 83 -17.03 -12.90 -18.29
C GLN A 83 -16.57 -11.67 -17.51
N TRP A 84 -17.20 -10.52 -17.76
CA TRP A 84 -16.80 -9.25 -17.16
C TRP A 84 -17.22 -9.17 -15.69
N THR A 85 -18.41 -9.67 -15.37
CA THR A 85 -18.95 -9.82 -14.01
C THR A 85 -17.99 -10.61 -13.11
N LYS A 86 -17.48 -11.75 -13.59
CA LYS A 86 -16.54 -12.60 -12.85
C LYS A 86 -15.14 -12.02 -12.80
N THR A 87 -14.66 -11.44 -13.92
CA THR A 87 -13.34 -10.80 -13.98
C THR A 87 -13.27 -9.64 -12.99
N TYR A 88 -14.29 -8.79 -12.98
CA TYR A 88 -14.38 -7.66 -12.07
C TYR A 88 -14.47 -8.12 -10.60
N ALA A 89 -15.24 -9.19 -10.32
CA ALA A 89 -15.30 -9.80 -8.99
C ALA A 89 -13.92 -10.30 -8.53
N ALA A 90 -13.20 -11.06 -9.35
CA ALA A 90 -11.87 -11.56 -9.00
C ALA A 90 -10.87 -10.43 -8.70
N LEU A 91 -10.92 -9.33 -9.47
CA LEU A 91 -10.10 -8.15 -9.21
C LEU A 91 -10.50 -7.47 -7.89
N MET A 92 -11.80 -7.37 -7.61
CA MET A 92 -12.30 -6.79 -6.35
C MET A 92 -11.88 -7.62 -5.13
N GLU A 93 -12.01 -8.94 -5.20
CA GLU A 93 -11.56 -9.87 -4.17
C GLU A 93 -10.05 -9.73 -3.92
N THR A 94 -9.28 -9.60 -4.99
CA THR A 94 -7.83 -9.34 -4.90
C THR A 94 -7.56 -8.03 -4.18
N ARG A 95 -8.30 -6.95 -4.45
CA ARG A 95 -8.14 -5.68 -3.73
C ARG A 95 -8.35 -5.83 -2.23
N PHE A 96 -9.39 -6.52 -1.78
CA PHE A 96 -9.59 -6.78 -0.34
C PHE A 96 -8.44 -7.58 0.27
N CYS A 97 -7.93 -8.59 -0.46
CA CYS A 97 -6.77 -9.35 -0.04
C CYS A 97 -5.50 -8.48 0.08
N GLU A 98 -5.25 -7.58 -0.87
CA GLU A 98 -4.12 -6.65 -0.83
C GLU A 98 -4.23 -5.65 0.35
N LEU A 99 -5.45 -5.15 0.67
CA LEU A 99 -5.67 -4.33 1.85
C LEU A 99 -5.35 -5.08 3.16
N TYR A 100 -5.78 -6.33 3.28
CA TYR A 100 -5.44 -7.14 4.46
C TYR A 100 -3.93 -7.47 4.50
N ALA A 101 -3.32 -7.78 3.37
CA ALA A 101 -1.89 -8.07 3.27
C ALA A 101 -1.01 -6.85 3.59
N CYS A 102 -1.52 -5.63 3.34
CA CYS A 102 -0.90 -4.40 3.82
C CYS A 102 -0.77 -4.40 5.36
N LEU A 103 -1.82 -4.82 6.07
CA LEU A 103 -1.82 -4.94 7.53
C LEU A 103 -0.94 -6.10 8.03
N ASP A 104 -0.81 -7.19 7.25
CA ASP A 104 0.19 -8.24 7.53
C ASP A 104 1.61 -7.67 7.50
N GLY A 105 1.89 -6.74 6.58
CA GLY A 105 3.14 -5.98 6.51
C GLY A 105 3.38 -5.16 7.79
N ILE A 106 2.39 -4.39 8.24
CA ILE A 106 2.47 -3.62 9.49
C ILE A 106 2.67 -4.52 10.72
N ARG A 107 1.94 -5.63 10.81
CA ARG A 107 2.15 -6.62 11.87
C ARG A 107 3.60 -7.10 11.92
N ARG A 108 4.17 -7.42 10.75
CA ARG A 108 5.57 -7.86 10.63
C ARG A 108 6.53 -6.74 11.02
N ALA A 109 6.20 -5.50 10.67
CA ALA A 109 6.94 -4.30 11.06
C ALA A 109 7.01 -4.16 12.59
N ILE A 110 5.84 -4.19 13.24
CA ILE A 110 5.69 -4.16 14.70
C ILE A 110 6.43 -5.33 15.36
N TYR A 111 6.33 -6.54 14.80
CA TYR A 111 7.07 -7.68 15.32
C TYR A 111 8.58 -7.47 15.26
N GLY A 112 9.12 -7.04 14.11
CA GLY A 112 10.56 -6.79 13.98
C GLY A 112 11.08 -5.74 14.96
N THR A 113 10.29 -4.69 15.22
CA THR A 113 10.66 -3.61 16.16
C THR A 113 10.48 -4.01 17.63
N TYR A 114 9.44 -4.78 17.97
CA TYR A 114 8.98 -5.00 19.35
C TYR A 114 8.89 -6.47 19.79
N ARG A 115 9.52 -7.42 19.07
CA ARG A 115 9.39 -8.88 19.33
C ARG A 115 9.67 -9.35 20.75
N ASN A 116 10.46 -8.58 21.52
CA ASN A 116 10.84 -8.95 22.89
C ASN A 116 9.77 -8.54 23.92
N ILE A 117 8.72 -7.84 23.51
CA ILE A 117 7.63 -7.41 24.38
C ILE A 117 6.56 -8.50 24.43
N GLU A 118 6.09 -8.80 25.65
CA GLU A 118 5.02 -9.77 25.87
C GLU A 118 3.79 -9.46 24.99
N GLY A 119 3.24 -10.49 24.37
CA GLY A 119 2.07 -10.37 23.52
C GLY A 119 2.37 -10.10 22.04
N VAL A 120 3.56 -9.58 21.70
CA VAL A 120 3.96 -9.31 20.31
C VAL A 120 4.27 -10.61 19.56
N GLN A 121 3.72 -10.78 18.36
CA GLN A 121 3.73 -12.05 17.64
C GLN A 121 3.62 -11.87 16.11
N ASN A 122 4.12 -12.82 15.33
CA ASN A 122 4.25 -12.75 13.87
C ASN A 122 3.32 -13.72 13.10
N GLN A 123 2.36 -14.36 13.77
CA GLN A 123 1.54 -15.44 13.22
C GLN A 123 0.16 -14.99 12.72
N SER A 124 -0.44 -13.92 13.29
CA SER A 124 -1.82 -13.55 12.95
C SER A 124 -2.11 -12.06 13.11
N THR A 125 -2.58 -11.42 12.04
CA THR A 125 -3.02 -10.02 12.06
C THR A 125 -4.28 -9.85 12.88
N GLN A 126 -5.22 -10.78 12.80
CA GLN A 126 -6.38 -10.76 13.69
C GLN A 126 -6.00 -10.80 15.18
N LYS A 127 -5.02 -11.62 15.56
CA LYS A 127 -4.52 -11.63 16.95
C LYS A 127 -3.81 -10.34 17.34
N LEU A 128 -3.15 -9.66 16.41
CA LEU A 128 -2.51 -8.36 16.67
C LEU A 128 -3.57 -7.34 17.13
N PHE A 129 -4.59 -7.11 16.31
CA PHE A 129 -5.63 -6.13 16.61
C PHE A 129 -6.45 -6.52 17.84
N ARG A 130 -6.85 -7.80 17.95
CA ARG A 130 -7.62 -8.28 19.10
C ARG A 130 -6.86 -8.11 20.42
N ARG A 131 -5.55 -8.41 20.46
CA ARG A 131 -4.75 -8.23 21.68
C ARG A 131 -4.61 -6.77 22.08
N ALA A 132 -4.57 -5.85 21.12
CA ALA A 132 -4.56 -4.43 21.41
C ALA A 132 -5.86 -4.01 22.09
N HIS A 133 -7.00 -4.38 21.50
CA HIS A 133 -8.33 -4.12 22.07
C HIS A 133 -8.54 -4.75 23.45
N GLU A 134 -8.05 -5.98 23.67
CA GLU A 134 -8.14 -6.67 24.95
C GLU A 134 -7.06 -6.24 25.98
N ASN A 135 -6.22 -5.24 25.65
CA ASN A 135 -5.08 -4.78 26.45
C ASN A 135 -4.14 -5.91 26.91
N ARG A 136 -3.78 -6.82 25.99
CA ARG A 136 -2.96 -8.02 26.23
C ARG A 136 -1.50 -7.89 25.77
N TYR A 137 -0.99 -6.67 25.73
CA TYR A 137 0.43 -6.41 25.46
C TYR A 137 1.15 -6.03 26.75
N GLY A 138 2.44 -6.38 26.85
CA GLY A 138 3.28 -5.96 27.96
C GLY A 138 3.39 -4.43 28.04
N SER A 139 3.68 -3.90 29.23
CA SER A 139 3.69 -2.46 29.53
C SER A 139 4.68 -1.63 28.71
N ALA A 140 5.69 -2.27 28.12
CA ALA A 140 6.66 -1.61 27.23
C ALA A 140 6.15 -1.45 25.79
N PHE A 141 5.00 -2.03 25.43
CA PHE A 141 4.42 -1.86 24.11
C PHE A 141 3.91 -0.43 23.93
N PRO A 142 4.21 0.26 22.81
CA PRO A 142 3.83 1.65 22.66
C PRO A 142 2.31 1.86 22.74
N GLU A 143 1.90 2.70 23.69
CA GLU A 143 0.49 3.05 23.92
C GLU A 143 -0.17 3.59 22.65
N ALA A 144 0.51 4.49 21.92
CA ALA A 144 0.00 5.03 20.67
C ALA A 144 -0.33 3.94 19.62
N ILE A 145 0.54 2.92 19.46
CA ILE A 145 0.28 1.81 18.53
C ILE A 145 -0.88 0.95 19.05
N ARG A 146 -0.87 0.62 20.34
CA ARG A 146 -1.94 -0.17 20.97
C ARG A 146 -3.30 0.48 20.74
N ASP A 147 -3.42 1.77 21.01
CA ASP A 147 -4.69 2.50 20.94
C ASP A 147 -5.18 2.62 19.49
N THR A 148 -4.28 2.86 18.53
CA THR A 148 -4.61 2.84 17.10
C THR A 148 -5.12 1.46 16.64
N LEU A 149 -4.47 0.37 17.07
CA LEU A 149 -4.90 -0.99 16.76
C LEU A 149 -6.24 -1.35 17.42
N ALA A 150 -6.44 -0.95 18.68
CA ALA A 150 -7.66 -1.19 19.43
C ALA A 150 -8.86 -0.47 18.78
N ARG A 151 -8.70 0.83 18.46
CA ARG A 151 -9.70 1.61 17.74
C ARG A 151 -10.07 0.99 16.41
N ALA A 152 -9.07 0.55 15.63
CA ALA A 152 -9.32 -0.11 14.35
C ALA A 152 -10.06 -1.45 14.51
N TYR A 153 -9.78 -2.21 15.57
CA TYR A 153 -10.50 -3.45 15.91
C TYR A 153 -11.97 -3.20 16.19
N GLU A 154 -12.33 -2.08 16.80
CA GLU A 154 -13.73 -1.73 17.08
C GLU A 154 -14.46 -1.18 15.85
N GLU A 155 -13.77 -0.38 15.04
CA GLU A 155 -14.43 0.39 13.98
C GLU A 155 -14.59 -0.35 12.65
N TRP A 156 -13.57 -1.06 12.16
CA TRP A 156 -13.56 -1.51 10.76
C TRP A 156 -12.76 -2.78 10.48
N PHE A 157 -11.73 -3.09 11.28
CA PHE A 157 -10.85 -4.24 11.00
C PHE A 157 -11.59 -5.59 10.98
N PRO A 158 -12.53 -5.89 11.90
CA PRO A 158 -13.29 -7.15 11.85
C PRO A 158 -14.02 -7.33 10.53
N ARG A 159 -14.56 -6.25 9.96
CA ARG A 159 -15.24 -6.27 8.66
C ARG A 159 -14.28 -6.62 7.53
N LEU A 160 -13.09 -6.00 7.49
CA LEU A 160 -12.07 -6.37 6.49
C LEU A 160 -11.61 -7.82 6.66
N ALA A 161 -11.43 -8.29 7.89
CA ALA A 161 -11.03 -9.67 8.18
C ALA A 161 -12.09 -10.70 7.76
N GLU A 162 -13.37 -10.36 7.95
CA GLU A 162 -14.51 -11.14 7.48
C GLU A 162 -14.51 -11.20 5.94
N ILE A 163 -14.48 -10.05 5.25
CA ILE A 163 -14.44 -10.00 3.78
C ILE A 163 -13.27 -10.83 3.26
N ARG A 164 -12.05 -10.62 3.78
CA ARG A 164 -10.85 -11.38 3.36
C ARG A 164 -11.06 -12.89 3.53
N THR A 165 -11.65 -13.31 4.64
CA THR A 165 -11.93 -14.72 4.92
C THR A 165 -12.88 -15.30 3.88
N GLU A 166 -13.99 -14.60 3.63
CA GLU A 166 -15.01 -14.99 2.68
C GLU A 166 -14.45 -15.09 1.24
N VAL A 167 -13.70 -14.10 0.78
CA VAL A 167 -13.17 -14.07 -0.60
C VAL A 167 -11.96 -14.98 -0.83
N THR A 168 -11.22 -15.34 0.22
CA THR A 168 -10.06 -16.25 0.10
C THR A 168 -10.48 -17.72 0.11
N HIS A 169 -11.52 -18.05 0.87
CA HIS A 169 -11.91 -19.44 1.12
C HIS A 169 -13.19 -19.85 0.37
N GLY A 170 -13.96 -18.87 -0.13
CA GLY A 170 -15.13 -19.10 -0.97
C GLY A 170 -14.79 -19.28 -2.45
N LEU A 171 -15.81 -19.57 -3.24
CA LEU A 171 -15.73 -19.43 -4.70
C LEU A 171 -15.75 -17.94 -5.06
N THR A 172 -15.11 -17.60 -6.18
CA THR A 172 -15.21 -16.25 -6.75
C THR A 172 -16.66 -15.83 -6.93
N GLY A 173 -16.97 -14.63 -6.47
CA GLY A 173 -18.28 -14.03 -6.53
C GLY A 173 -18.64 -13.47 -7.90
N SER A 174 -19.56 -12.52 -7.89
CA SER A 174 -20.07 -11.84 -9.08
C SER A 174 -20.32 -10.38 -8.78
N CYS A 175 -19.89 -9.50 -9.68
CA CYS A 175 -20.10 -8.06 -9.58
C CYS A 175 -21.08 -7.58 -10.65
N PHE A 176 -22.21 -7.04 -10.22
CA PHE A 176 -23.26 -6.52 -11.09
C PHE A 176 -23.34 -5.01 -10.98
N ARG A 177 -23.32 -4.32 -12.11
CA ARG A 177 -23.57 -2.87 -12.13
C ARG A 177 -25.07 -2.62 -12.16
N ASN A 178 -25.58 -1.87 -11.20
CA ASN A 178 -26.93 -1.34 -11.24
C ASN A 178 -26.92 -0.06 -12.11
N PRO A 179 -27.62 -0.04 -13.25
CA PRO A 179 -27.63 1.12 -14.14
C PRO A 179 -28.37 2.34 -13.58
N ASP A 180 -29.31 2.15 -12.63
CA ASP A 180 -30.16 3.22 -12.12
C ASP A 180 -29.46 4.09 -11.06
N ILE A 181 -28.62 3.47 -10.24
CA ILE A 181 -27.92 4.13 -9.11
C ILE A 181 -26.40 4.16 -9.28
N ASP A 182 -25.90 3.65 -10.40
CA ASP A 182 -24.48 3.55 -10.76
C ASP A 182 -23.59 2.92 -9.66
N GLN A 183 -24.13 1.91 -8.98
CA GLN A 183 -23.42 1.13 -7.96
C GLN A 183 -23.06 -0.25 -8.48
N ILE A 184 -21.96 -0.82 -7.96
CA ILE A 184 -21.57 -2.19 -8.25
C ILE A 184 -21.84 -3.05 -7.01
N MET A 185 -22.76 -4.00 -7.16
CA MET A 185 -23.07 -4.96 -6.12
C MET A 185 -22.18 -6.19 -6.27
N TYR A 186 -21.54 -6.62 -5.19
CA TYR A 186 -20.82 -7.89 -5.11
C TYR A 186 -21.66 -8.92 -4.37
N THR A 187 -21.68 -10.16 -4.89
CA THR A 187 -22.35 -11.30 -4.26
C THR A 187 -21.51 -12.57 -4.38
N HIS A 188 -21.46 -13.42 -3.35
CA HIS A 188 -21.04 -14.81 -3.47
C HIS A 188 -21.85 -15.72 -2.53
N GLN A 189 -21.74 -17.04 -2.72
CA GLN A 189 -22.52 -18.05 -1.98
C GLN A 189 -22.19 -18.17 -0.48
N GLY A 190 -21.23 -17.37 0.02
CA GLY A 190 -20.75 -17.43 1.40
C GLY A 190 -19.98 -18.72 1.72
N LEU A 191 -19.32 -18.76 2.88
CA LEU A 191 -18.70 -19.99 3.38
C LEU A 191 -19.75 -20.99 3.92
N PRO A 192 -19.58 -22.30 3.66
CA PRO A 192 -20.43 -23.34 4.24
C PRO A 192 -20.47 -23.27 5.78
N GLY A 193 -21.66 -23.20 6.36
CA GLY A 193 -21.87 -23.15 7.82
C GLY A 193 -21.89 -21.74 8.44
N GLY A 194 -21.74 -20.68 7.64
CA GLY A 194 -21.93 -19.30 8.09
C GLY A 194 -23.41 -18.94 8.34
N PRO A 195 -23.69 -17.90 9.16
CA PRO A 195 -25.06 -17.48 9.46
C PRO A 195 -25.82 -16.89 8.24
N ASN A 196 -25.10 -16.42 7.22
CA ASN A 196 -25.67 -15.91 5.97
C ASN A 196 -25.36 -16.86 4.81
N ARG A 197 -26.40 -17.37 4.14
CA ARG A 197 -26.29 -18.20 2.92
C ARG A 197 -25.80 -17.44 1.68
N ALA A 198 -25.80 -16.10 1.72
CA ALA A 198 -25.29 -15.26 0.65
C ALA A 198 -24.59 -14.07 1.29
N PHE A 199 -23.36 -13.82 0.87
CA PHE A 199 -22.59 -12.67 1.31
C PHE A 199 -22.65 -11.60 0.23
N VAL A 200 -23.15 -10.43 0.62
CA VAL A 200 -23.53 -9.35 -0.29
C VAL A 200 -22.92 -8.04 0.18
N ILE A 201 -22.31 -7.31 -0.76
CA ILE A 201 -21.88 -5.92 -0.58
C ILE A 201 -22.60 -5.10 -1.64
N LYS A 202 -23.53 -4.23 -1.20
CA LYS A 202 -24.42 -3.48 -2.12
C LYS A 202 -23.67 -2.51 -3.03
N ASP A 203 -22.64 -1.87 -2.49
CA ASP A 203 -21.75 -0.97 -3.21
C ASP A 203 -20.31 -1.32 -2.85
N VAL A 204 -19.72 -2.22 -3.63
CA VAL A 204 -18.42 -2.82 -3.33
C VAL A 204 -17.26 -1.85 -3.60
N GLU A 205 -17.41 -0.91 -4.54
CA GLU A 205 -16.39 0.11 -4.80
C GLU A 205 -16.32 1.11 -3.63
N THR A 206 -17.47 1.57 -3.13
CA THR A 206 -17.52 2.46 -1.96
C THR A 206 -16.97 1.76 -0.71
N GLU A 207 -17.33 0.50 -0.48
CA GLU A 207 -16.79 -0.29 0.64
C GLU A 207 -15.26 -0.44 0.54
N ALA A 208 -14.75 -0.78 -0.64
CA ALA A 208 -13.30 -0.90 -0.87
C ALA A 208 -12.58 0.42 -0.65
N SER A 209 -13.13 1.56 -1.11
CA SER A 209 -12.54 2.89 -0.88
C SER A 209 -12.51 3.25 0.61
N LYS A 210 -13.61 3.03 1.34
CA LYS A 210 -13.65 3.30 2.79
C LYS A 210 -12.61 2.49 3.54
N LEU A 211 -12.50 1.20 3.25
CA LEU A 211 -11.51 0.32 3.88
C LEU A 211 -10.08 0.70 3.49
N ARG A 212 -9.85 1.09 2.23
CA ARG A 212 -8.56 1.60 1.76
C ARG A 212 -8.11 2.79 2.59
N ASP A 213 -8.95 3.80 2.77
CA ASP A 213 -8.59 5.01 3.52
C ASP A 213 -8.24 4.69 4.98
N ARG A 214 -9.01 3.78 5.60
CA ARG A 214 -8.74 3.31 6.97
C ARG A 214 -7.42 2.55 7.08
N VAL A 215 -7.11 1.69 6.11
CA VAL A 215 -5.84 0.95 6.05
C VAL A 215 -4.67 1.91 5.83
N ILE A 216 -4.78 2.89 4.92
CA ILE A 216 -3.72 3.87 4.67
C ILE A 216 -3.44 4.69 5.93
N ASN A 217 -4.48 5.18 6.61
CA ASN A 217 -4.31 5.98 7.82
C ASN A 217 -3.59 5.17 8.92
N LEU A 218 -4.03 3.93 9.18
CA LEU A 218 -3.38 3.07 10.18
C LEU A 218 -1.93 2.75 9.80
N THR A 219 -1.68 2.42 8.52
CA THR A 219 -0.34 2.10 8.03
C THR A 219 0.58 3.32 8.12
N ASN A 220 0.08 4.52 7.86
CA ASN A 220 0.84 5.75 8.01
C ASN A 220 1.14 6.05 9.49
N GLU A 221 0.15 5.96 10.38
CA GLU A 221 0.35 6.11 11.83
C GLU A 221 1.40 5.12 12.37
N GLY A 222 1.31 3.84 11.94
CA GLY A 222 2.26 2.80 12.32
C GLY A 222 3.67 3.07 11.79
N ALA A 223 3.80 3.48 10.53
CA ALA A 223 5.08 3.83 9.92
C ALA A 223 5.70 5.07 10.55
N ASP A 224 4.89 6.09 10.89
CA ASP A 224 5.33 7.29 11.59
C ASP A 224 5.88 6.96 12.96
N HIS A 225 5.17 6.14 13.72
CA HIS A 225 5.65 5.72 15.02
C HIS A 225 6.95 4.92 14.92
N ILE A 226 7.01 3.92 14.02
CA ILE A 226 8.23 3.13 13.79
C ILE A 226 9.38 4.06 13.42
N PHE A 227 9.17 5.00 12.50
CA PHE A 227 10.21 5.96 12.10
C PHE A 227 10.68 6.82 13.28
N SER A 228 9.77 7.30 14.13
CA SER A 228 10.09 8.22 15.23
C SER A 228 10.99 7.64 16.32
N VAL A 229 11.06 6.31 16.45
CA VAL A 229 11.87 5.62 17.45
C VAL A 229 13.22 5.15 16.90
N LEU A 230 13.53 5.46 15.64
CA LEU A 230 14.81 5.12 15.02
C LEU A 230 15.80 6.27 15.09
N GLU A 231 17.05 5.93 15.38
CA GLU A 231 18.18 6.86 15.30
C GLU A 231 18.83 6.75 13.93
N PHE A 232 18.66 7.79 13.11
CA PHE A 232 19.16 7.81 11.74
C PHE A 232 20.58 8.37 11.65
N THR A 233 21.42 7.70 10.87
CA THR A 233 22.70 8.24 10.41
C THR A 233 22.59 8.78 8.98
N GLU A 234 23.64 9.45 8.51
CA GLU A 234 23.72 9.84 7.11
C GLU A 234 23.60 8.60 6.20
N ALA A 235 22.82 8.72 5.13
CA ALA A 235 22.63 7.68 4.14
C ALA A 235 22.67 8.24 2.72
N ARG A 236 23.00 7.36 1.78
CA ARG A 236 22.91 7.63 0.35
C ARG A 236 21.54 7.20 -0.16
N ILE A 237 20.82 8.13 -0.80
CA ILE A 237 19.50 7.89 -1.37
C ILE A 237 19.48 8.24 -2.86
N VAL A 238 18.68 7.47 -3.61
CA VAL A 238 18.49 7.65 -5.04
C VAL A 238 17.59 8.85 -5.31
N CYS A 239 18.13 9.85 -6.01
CA CYS A 239 17.39 10.99 -6.56
C CYS A 239 16.51 10.58 -7.74
N GLY A 240 17.03 9.75 -8.64
CA GLY A 240 16.34 9.38 -9.88
C GLY A 240 17.27 8.82 -10.94
N PHE A 241 16.73 8.63 -12.15
CA PHE A 241 17.46 8.07 -13.28
C PHE A 241 17.40 8.98 -14.51
N PHE A 242 18.53 9.14 -15.20
CA PHE A 242 18.62 9.89 -16.45
C PHE A 242 19.61 9.23 -17.39
N LYS A 243 19.23 9.00 -18.66
CA LYS A 243 20.10 8.41 -19.69
C LYS A 243 20.84 7.15 -19.20
N GLY A 244 20.15 6.27 -18.48
CA GLY A 244 20.71 5.02 -17.94
C GLY A 244 21.65 5.20 -16.74
N ARG A 245 21.70 6.38 -16.11
CA ARG A 245 22.50 6.65 -14.91
C ARG A 245 21.65 6.89 -13.69
N LEU A 246 22.15 6.43 -12.55
CA LEU A 246 21.59 6.63 -11.21
C LEU A 246 22.14 7.93 -10.62
N TYR A 247 21.26 8.80 -10.12
CA TYR A 247 21.63 10.01 -9.41
C TYR A 247 21.32 9.84 -7.94
N GLU A 248 22.21 10.29 -7.07
CA GLU A 248 22.14 10.06 -5.63
C GLU A 248 22.51 11.34 -4.86
N ARG A 249 22.04 11.40 -3.62
CA ARG A 249 22.40 12.41 -2.62
C ARG A 249 22.70 11.74 -1.28
N THR A 250 23.49 12.41 -0.45
CA THR A 250 23.68 12.08 0.97
C THR A 250 22.80 12.97 1.83
N LEU A 251 22.14 12.42 2.85
CA LEU A 251 21.42 13.20 3.85
C LEU A 251 21.20 12.39 5.13
N VAL A 252 20.88 13.07 6.22
CA VAL A 252 20.37 12.44 7.45
C VAL A 252 18.84 12.47 7.41
N PRO A 253 18.16 11.30 7.39
CA PRO A 253 16.71 11.25 7.36
C PRO A 253 16.05 11.96 8.55
N ASN A 254 15.07 12.81 8.26
CA ASN A 254 14.23 13.50 9.24
C ASN A 254 12.90 13.89 8.58
N ARG A 255 11.88 14.30 9.34
CA ARG A 255 10.54 14.57 8.75
C ARG A 255 10.42 15.87 7.97
N ASP A 256 11.39 16.76 8.09
CA ASP A 256 11.39 18.07 7.45
C ASP A 256 12.17 18.06 6.12
N LEU A 257 12.44 16.88 5.55
CA LEU A 257 13.09 16.76 4.24
C LEU A 257 12.21 17.35 3.15
N THR A 258 12.82 18.19 2.33
CA THR A 258 12.23 18.74 1.11
C THR A 258 12.99 18.24 -0.11
N ARG A 259 12.50 18.55 -1.31
CA ARG A 259 13.22 18.28 -2.56
C ARG A 259 14.68 18.79 -2.58
N ASP A 260 14.98 19.81 -1.77
CA ASP A 260 16.25 20.53 -1.75
C ASP A 260 17.24 20.00 -0.70
N SER A 261 16.80 19.12 0.20
CA SER A 261 17.63 18.61 1.29
C SER A 261 18.76 17.68 0.83
N GLY A 262 19.88 17.73 1.55
CA GLY A 262 21.03 16.84 1.40
C GLY A 262 22.09 17.39 0.45
N THR A 263 23.12 16.59 0.17
CA THR A 263 24.25 16.97 -0.70
C THR A 263 24.35 16.04 -1.89
N CYS A 264 24.54 16.58 -3.09
CA CYS A 264 24.57 15.81 -4.34
C CYS A 264 25.82 14.93 -4.42
N PHE A 265 25.65 13.63 -4.19
CA PHE A 265 26.73 12.65 -4.29
C PHE A 265 27.18 12.43 -5.73
N SER A 266 26.26 12.56 -6.69
CA SER A 266 26.54 12.32 -8.10
C SER A 266 27.32 13.44 -8.80
N ARG A 267 27.41 14.63 -8.18
CA ARG A 267 28.10 15.81 -8.73
C ARG A 267 29.52 15.50 -9.22
N GLN A 268 30.23 14.68 -8.45
CA GLN A 268 31.64 14.33 -8.69
C GLN A 268 31.94 13.71 -10.08
N TRP A 269 30.95 13.12 -10.75
CA TRP A 269 31.18 12.40 -12.01
C TRP A 269 30.52 13.03 -13.23
N PHE A 270 29.43 13.80 -13.11
CA PHE A 270 28.84 14.48 -14.28
C PHE A 270 29.28 15.92 -14.48
N ASP A 271 29.86 16.61 -13.47
CA ASP A 271 30.51 17.91 -13.71
C ASP A 271 31.69 17.79 -14.69
N LYS A 272 32.20 16.56 -14.87
CA LYS A 272 33.25 16.21 -15.83
C LYS A 272 32.72 15.92 -17.24
N SER A 273 31.40 15.77 -17.43
CA SER A 273 30.77 15.42 -18.72
C SER A 273 29.38 16.07 -18.85
N GLY A 274 29.30 17.18 -19.59
CA GLY A 274 28.06 17.96 -19.73
C GLY A 274 26.86 17.19 -20.26
N GLU A 275 27.06 16.13 -21.05
CA GLU A 275 25.98 15.28 -21.58
C GLU A 275 25.27 14.43 -20.51
N GLN A 276 25.91 14.29 -19.36
CA GLN A 276 25.48 13.46 -18.22
C GLN A 276 25.02 14.33 -17.05
N LYS A 277 24.93 15.65 -17.24
CA LYS A 277 24.45 16.55 -16.19
C LYS A 277 23.01 16.21 -15.83
N CYS A 278 22.72 16.16 -14.53
CA CYS A 278 21.35 16.02 -14.04
C CYS A 278 20.49 17.17 -14.59
N PRO A 279 19.31 16.90 -15.19
CA PRO A 279 18.46 17.95 -15.75
C PRO A 279 17.93 18.91 -14.68
N LEU A 280 17.87 18.49 -13.42
CA LEU A 280 17.41 19.31 -12.29
C LEU A 280 18.55 20.08 -11.60
N ALA A 281 19.79 20.02 -12.09
CA ALA A 281 20.95 20.57 -11.38
C ALA A 281 20.87 22.08 -11.11
N SER A 282 20.22 22.86 -11.98
CA SER A 282 20.07 24.32 -11.80
C SER A 282 19.08 24.70 -10.68
N GLU A 283 18.16 23.81 -10.34
CA GLU A 283 17.04 24.08 -9.44
C GLU A 283 17.02 23.22 -8.18
N CYS A 284 17.90 22.22 -8.07
CA CYS A 284 18.03 21.32 -6.93
C CYS A 284 18.94 21.92 -5.85
N GLY A 285 18.42 22.16 -4.65
CA GLY A 285 19.19 22.64 -3.50
C GLY A 285 20.37 21.74 -3.14
N ALA A 286 20.20 20.42 -3.23
CA ALA A 286 21.27 19.48 -2.92
C ALA A 286 22.49 19.59 -3.86
N TYR A 287 22.35 20.19 -5.04
CA TYR A 287 23.49 20.46 -5.93
C TYR A 287 24.20 21.79 -5.59
N LYS A 288 23.49 22.71 -4.92
CA LYS A 288 23.99 24.06 -4.57
C LYS A 288 24.76 24.07 -3.27
N GLU A 289 24.47 23.15 -2.36
CA GLU A 289 25.26 22.85 -1.15
C GLU A 289 26.58 22.15 -1.50
#